data_AF-A0A2T4BPC5-F1
#
_entry.id   AF-A0A2T4BPC5-F1
#
_cell.length_a   1.000
_cell.length_b   1.000
_cell.length_c   1.000
_cell.angle_alpha   90.00
_cell.angle_beta   90.00
_cell.angle_gamma   90.00
#
_symmetry.space_group_name_H-M   'P 1'
#
loop_
_entity.id
_entity.type
_entity.pdbx_description
1 polymer ?
#
loop_
_entity_poly.entity_id
_entity_poly.type
_entity_poly.pdbx_seq_one_letter_code
_entity_poly.pdbx_strand_id
1 'polypeptide(L)'
;MSTRRVTRSASAKVAAETSSSSSPSIPSTISTNLITTPTSNSTISSPRAGIKSKPKPPSKRPSSSPSTPSPSDPHISFPSASAFDQYLLLQSGPSTLSGIWVRITKKSSISRFPSVTYHEAVDVALCHGWIDGQRKALDNIFFLQRFTPRRPRSLWSRRNVERVEVLMAEGRMRPAGIAAVEAAKKDGRWDRAYAGPATMEVPADFEDALAGDEAARTAFQGLSKAQRYSFLWSIQTAVKKETRQRKIKEFVGLLAEGKTL
;
A
#
# COMPACT_ATOMS: atom_id res chain seq x y z
N MET A 1 60.84 12.47 35.56
CA MET A 1 61.82 11.36 35.52
C MET A 1 61.07 10.04 35.59
N SER A 2 61.52 9.03 34.83
CA SER A 2 60.97 7.68 34.65
C SER A 2 59.75 7.61 33.70
N THR A 3 59.81 7.36 32.38
CA THR A 3 60.48 6.38 31.49
C THR A 3 60.17 4.90 31.75
N ARG A 4 59.31 4.30 30.90
CA ARG A 4 59.50 3.07 30.08
C ARG A 4 58.13 2.70 29.46
N ARG A 5 57.90 2.66 28.14
CA ARG A 5 58.54 1.97 26.99
C ARG A 5 58.13 0.48 26.87
N VAL A 6 57.25 0.21 25.88
CA VAL A 6 57.23 -0.85 24.82
C VAL A 6 57.19 -2.32 25.30
N THR A 7 56.28 -3.18 24.81
CA THR A 7 56.36 -4.04 23.58
C THR A 7 54.97 -4.62 23.25
N ARG A 8 54.39 -4.50 22.04
CA ARG A 8 54.47 -5.40 20.84
C ARG A 8 54.40 -6.92 21.13
N SER A 9 53.37 -7.62 20.63
CA SER A 9 53.45 -8.54 19.46
C SER A 9 52.30 -9.58 19.34
N ALA A 10 51.87 -9.77 18.08
CA ALA A 10 51.55 -11.02 17.34
C ALA A 10 50.41 -11.95 17.83
N SER A 11 49.33 -12.08 17.05
CA SER A 11 49.12 -13.05 15.94
C SER A 11 49.04 -14.52 16.36
N ALA A 12 47.84 -15.11 16.23
CA ALA A 12 47.66 -16.53 15.97
C ALA A 12 46.49 -16.75 15.01
N LYS A 13 46.77 -17.54 13.99
CA LYS A 13 45.99 -17.91 12.80
C LYS A 13 45.81 -19.42 12.88
N VAL A 14 44.58 -19.94 12.90
CA VAL A 14 44.25 -21.37 12.72
C VAL A 14 42.87 -21.38 12.03
N ALA A 15 42.82 -21.58 10.71
CA ALA A 15 42.81 -22.83 9.96
C ALA A 15 41.42 -23.47 9.89
N ALA A 16 41.07 -23.80 8.65
CA ALA A 16 39.79 -24.30 8.18
C ALA A 16 39.63 -25.80 8.48
N GLU A 17 38.39 -26.23 8.66
CA GLU A 17 37.99 -27.61 8.39
C GLU A 17 36.70 -27.63 7.56
N THR A 18 36.89 -28.10 6.34
CA THR A 18 35.89 -28.58 5.39
C THR A 18 35.43 -29.98 5.80
N SER A 19 34.13 -30.22 5.85
CA SER A 19 33.57 -31.57 5.85
C SER A 19 32.30 -31.63 5.01
N SER A 20 32.41 -32.40 3.93
CA SER A 20 31.38 -32.85 3.00
C SER A 20 30.57 -34.04 3.54
N SER A 21 29.26 -34.07 3.29
CA SER A 21 28.48 -35.31 3.09
C SER A 21 27.11 -34.93 2.48
N SER A 22 26.87 -35.17 1.20
CA SER A 22 26.30 -36.40 0.61
C SER A 22 24.80 -36.58 0.85
N SER A 23 24.03 -36.50 -0.24
CA SER A 23 22.59 -36.79 -0.39
C SER A 23 22.23 -38.25 -0.08
N PRO A 24 20.93 -38.60 -0.05
CA PRO A 24 20.39 -39.25 -1.25
C PRO A 24 18.96 -38.85 -1.65
N SER A 25 18.73 -38.92 -2.95
CA SER A 25 17.43 -38.90 -3.65
C SER A 25 16.86 -40.32 -3.74
N ILE A 26 15.53 -40.49 -3.64
CA ILE A 26 14.80 -41.66 -4.21
C ILE A 26 13.44 -41.19 -4.77
N PRO A 27 12.93 -41.80 -5.87
CA PRO A 27 11.88 -41.27 -6.75
C PRO A 27 10.53 -42.00 -6.62
N SER A 28 9.53 -41.57 -7.40
CA SER A 28 8.47 -42.36 -8.12
C SER A 28 7.25 -41.45 -8.37
N THR A 29 6.91 -41.05 -9.60
CA THR A 29 6.10 -41.76 -10.60
C THR A 29 4.68 -42.12 -10.10
N ILE A 30 3.63 -41.58 -10.75
CA ILE A 30 2.52 -42.34 -11.37
C ILE A 30 1.45 -41.41 -11.99
N SER A 31 1.20 -41.67 -13.28
CA SER A 31 -0.03 -41.67 -14.09
C SER A 31 -1.02 -40.49 -14.13
N THR A 32 -1.03 -39.85 -15.29
CA THR A 32 -2.06 -39.92 -16.34
C THR A 32 -3.47 -40.36 -15.93
N ASN A 33 -4.48 -39.52 -16.22
CA ASN A 33 -5.61 -39.93 -17.08
C ASN A 33 -6.33 -38.71 -17.69
N LEU A 34 -6.28 -38.67 -19.03
CA LEU A 34 -7.22 -38.01 -19.92
C LEU A 34 -8.54 -38.78 -19.90
N ILE A 35 -9.68 -38.09 -19.85
CA ILE A 35 -10.95 -38.62 -20.35
C ILE A 35 -11.61 -37.55 -21.22
N THR A 36 -11.85 -37.96 -22.46
CA THR A 36 -12.54 -37.26 -23.54
C THR A 36 -14.06 -37.42 -23.42
N THR A 37 -14.75 -36.42 -23.98
CA THR A 37 -16.19 -36.16 -24.24
C THR A 37 -17.10 -37.36 -24.59
N PRO A 38 -18.45 -37.21 -24.58
CA PRO A 38 -19.15 -36.72 -25.79
C PRO A 38 -20.38 -35.80 -25.57
N THR A 39 -20.47 -34.80 -26.47
CA THR A 39 -21.60 -34.31 -27.30
C THR A 39 -23.05 -34.71 -26.98
N SER A 40 -23.97 -33.72 -26.93
CA SER A 40 -25.17 -33.68 -27.81
C SER A 40 -25.99 -32.38 -27.71
N ASN A 41 -26.33 -31.89 -28.91
CA ASN A 41 -27.35 -30.93 -29.39
C ASN A 41 -28.63 -30.78 -28.51
N SER A 42 -29.44 -29.72 -28.55
CA SER A 42 -30.01 -29.09 -29.75
C SER A 42 -30.73 -27.76 -29.44
N THR A 43 -30.76 -26.93 -30.49
CA THR A 43 -31.52 -25.70 -30.81
C THR A 43 -33.03 -25.76 -30.57
N ILE A 44 -33.69 -24.62 -30.30
CA ILE A 44 -34.86 -24.05 -31.06
C ILE A 44 -35.39 -22.72 -30.44
N SER A 45 -35.40 -21.69 -31.30
CA SER A 45 -36.32 -20.55 -31.52
C SER A 45 -36.91 -19.63 -30.43
N SER A 46 -36.64 -18.33 -30.65
CA SER A 46 -37.37 -17.07 -30.37
C SER A 46 -38.87 -17.02 -30.80
N PRO A 47 -39.56 -15.85 -30.78
CA PRO A 47 -39.82 -14.87 -29.71
C PRO A 47 -41.34 -14.54 -29.57
N ARG A 48 -41.76 -13.78 -28.54
CA ARG A 48 -43.04 -13.02 -28.63
C ARG A 48 -43.01 -11.69 -27.88
N ALA A 49 -43.51 -10.68 -28.57
CA ALA A 49 -43.56 -9.28 -28.21
C ALA A 49 -44.71 -8.92 -27.23
N GLY A 50 -44.45 -7.89 -26.42
CA GLY A 50 -45.35 -6.76 -26.18
C GLY A 50 -46.46 -6.93 -25.15
N ILE A 51 -46.44 -6.10 -24.10
CA ILE A 51 -47.56 -5.26 -23.65
C ILE A 51 -46.97 -4.08 -22.85
N LYS A 52 -47.32 -2.86 -23.28
CA LYS A 52 -47.00 -1.58 -22.65
C LYS A 52 -47.91 -1.35 -21.45
N SER A 53 -47.36 -0.96 -20.30
CA SER A 53 -48.13 -0.40 -19.17
C SER A 53 -47.71 1.06 -18.91
N LYS A 54 -48.71 1.88 -18.65
CA LYS A 54 -48.74 3.35 -18.66
C LYS A 54 -48.25 3.92 -17.31
N PRO A 55 -47.52 5.07 -17.27
CA PRO A 55 -47.02 5.62 -16.01
C PRO A 55 -48.08 6.45 -15.25
N LYS A 56 -48.07 6.34 -13.91
CA LYS A 56 -48.90 7.06 -12.94
C LYS A 56 -48.19 8.36 -12.49
N PRO A 57 -48.89 9.49 -12.26
CA PRO A 57 -48.25 10.78 -11.96
C PRO A 57 -47.74 10.88 -10.52
N PRO A 58 -46.74 11.74 -10.23
CA PRO A 58 -46.10 11.80 -8.93
C PRO A 58 -46.91 12.60 -7.90
N SER A 59 -47.14 11.98 -6.74
CA SER A 59 -47.66 12.61 -5.53
C SER A 59 -46.54 13.39 -4.83
N LYS A 60 -46.76 14.69 -4.62
CA LYS A 60 -45.90 15.57 -3.80
C LYS A 60 -46.03 15.17 -2.31
N ARG A 61 -44.91 14.90 -1.64
CA ARG A 61 -44.78 14.88 -0.17
C ARG A 61 -43.69 15.85 0.28
N PRO A 62 -43.78 16.38 1.52
CA PRO A 62 -43.18 17.64 1.92
C PRO A 62 -41.69 17.54 2.23
N SER A 63 -41.04 18.70 2.15
CA SER A 63 -39.64 18.99 2.46
C SER A 63 -39.18 18.44 3.81
N SER A 64 -38.14 17.61 3.79
CA SER A 64 -37.32 17.27 4.97
C SER A 64 -36.03 18.09 4.94
N SER A 65 -35.71 18.72 6.07
CA SER A 65 -34.44 19.36 6.38
C SER A 65 -33.28 18.33 6.34
N PRO A 66 -32.01 18.77 6.17
CA PRO A 66 -30.95 17.90 5.70
C PRO A 66 -30.51 16.93 6.81
N SER A 67 -30.87 15.66 6.65
CA SER A 67 -30.27 14.54 7.37
C SER A 67 -28.85 14.31 6.82
N THR A 68 -27.84 14.56 7.63
CA THR A 68 -26.45 14.19 7.32
C THR A 68 -26.35 12.67 7.23
N PRO A 69 -25.95 12.07 6.10
CA PRO A 69 -25.66 10.65 6.05
C PRO A 69 -24.28 10.41 6.69
N SER A 70 -24.26 9.91 7.92
CA SER A 70 -23.03 9.38 8.52
C SER A 70 -22.77 7.99 7.95
N PRO A 71 -21.57 7.67 7.43
CA PRO A 71 -21.24 6.31 7.05
C PRO A 71 -21.12 5.47 8.33
N SER A 72 -22.03 4.52 8.55
CA SER A 72 -21.98 3.60 9.69
C SER A 72 -20.95 2.48 9.46
N ASP A 73 -19.74 2.83 9.01
CA ASP A 73 -18.63 1.90 9.02
C ASP A 73 -18.23 1.67 10.50
N PRO A 74 -18.19 0.42 10.99
CA PRO A 74 -17.73 0.13 12.35
C PRO A 74 -16.31 0.68 12.56
N HIS A 75 -16.14 1.53 13.57
CA HIS A 75 -14.88 2.20 13.84
C HIS A 75 -14.58 2.24 15.34
N ILE A 76 -13.29 2.32 15.67
CA ILE A 76 -12.76 2.28 17.04
C ILE A 76 -12.02 3.57 17.31
N SER A 77 -12.07 4.06 18.57
CA SER A 77 -11.30 5.23 19.00
C SER A 77 -10.27 4.81 20.03
N PHE A 78 -9.07 5.38 19.97
CA PHE A 78 -8.03 5.14 20.96
C PHE A 78 -7.65 6.46 21.62
N PRO A 79 -7.55 6.52 22.97
CA PRO A 79 -7.17 7.73 23.68
C PRO A 79 -5.68 8.09 23.51
N SER A 80 -4.83 7.13 23.13
CA SER A 80 -3.39 7.32 22.99
C SER A 80 -2.76 6.28 22.06
N ALA A 81 -1.50 6.51 21.66
CA ALA A 81 -0.68 5.55 20.93
C ALA A 81 -0.56 4.21 21.68
N SER A 82 -0.36 4.26 23.00
CA SER A 82 -0.22 3.06 23.85
C SER A 82 -1.51 2.21 23.84
N ALA A 83 -2.67 2.84 23.92
CA ALA A 83 -3.95 2.12 23.82
C ALA A 83 -4.14 1.44 22.46
N PHE A 84 -3.68 2.07 21.38
CA PHE A 84 -3.72 1.46 20.06
C PHE A 84 -2.71 0.32 19.90
N ASP A 85 -1.50 0.48 20.45
CA ASP A 85 -0.46 -0.57 20.45
C ASP A 85 -0.94 -1.83 21.20
N GLN A 86 -1.51 -1.65 22.39
CA GLN A 86 -2.09 -2.76 23.16
C GLN A 86 -3.23 -3.44 22.42
N TYR A 87 -4.10 -2.67 21.77
CA TYR A 87 -5.16 -3.24 20.94
C TYR A 87 -4.58 -4.13 19.82
N LEU A 88 -3.59 -3.66 19.06
CA LEU A 88 -2.98 -4.46 17.99
C LEU A 88 -2.23 -5.68 18.52
N LEU A 89 -1.56 -5.59 19.68
CA LEU A 89 -0.92 -6.74 20.33
C LEU A 89 -1.93 -7.86 20.59
N LEU A 90 -3.11 -7.53 21.12
CA LEU A 90 -4.17 -8.49 21.39
C LEU A 90 -4.80 -9.09 20.12
N GLN A 91 -4.72 -8.39 18.98
CA GLN A 91 -5.25 -8.86 17.70
C GLN A 91 -4.22 -9.66 16.86
N SER A 92 -2.97 -9.80 17.34
CA SER A 92 -1.85 -10.41 16.58
C SER A 92 -1.89 -11.96 16.49
N GLY A 93 -3.07 -12.58 16.68
CA GLY A 93 -3.28 -14.03 16.67
C GLY A 93 -3.64 -14.64 15.28
N PRO A 94 -4.00 -15.95 15.23
CA PRO A 94 -4.25 -16.71 13.99
C PRO A 94 -5.35 -16.13 13.09
N SER A 95 -6.22 -15.29 13.66
CA SER A 95 -7.33 -14.63 12.99
C SER A 95 -7.03 -13.15 12.84
N THR A 96 -5.99 -12.80 12.06
CA THR A 96 -5.65 -11.38 11.87
C THR A 96 -6.79 -10.68 11.14
N LEU A 97 -7.32 -9.60 11.73
CA LEU A 97 -8.39 -8.80 11.15
C LEU A 97 -8.01 -8.35 9.73
N SER A 98 -8.99 -8.26 8.82
CA SER A 98 -8.82 -7.65 7.48
C SER A 98 -8.52 -6.14 7.53
N GLY A 99 -8.41 -5.59 8.74
CA GLY A 99 -8.09 -4.22 9.12
C GLY A 99 -9.17 -3.59 9.98
N ILE A 100 -8.90 -2.38 10.46
CA ILE A 100 -9.81 -1.60 11.30
C ILE A 100 -9.96 -0.16 10.78
N TRP A 101 -11.12 0.45 11.03
CA TRP A 101 -11.28 1.90 10.91
C TRP A 101 -11.02 2.52 12.28
N VAL A 102 -10.09 3.47 12.32
CA VAL A 102 -9.76 4.23 13.53
C VAL A 102 -10.32 5.63 13.39
N ARG A 103 -11.15 6.03 14.35
CA ARG A 103 -11.64 7.40 14.46
C ARG A 103 -10.61 8.24 15.20
N ILE A 104 -10.13 9.28 14.51
CA ILE A 104 -9.06 10.16 14.97
C ILE A 104 -9.60 11.60 15.05
N THR A 105 -9.33 12.29 16.15
CA THR A 105 -9.67 13.70 16.30
C THR A 105 -8.80 14.55 15.39
N LYS A 106 -9.42 15.52 14.71
CA LYS A 106 -8.70 16.53 13.92
C LYS A 106 -7.85 17.40 14.84
N LYS A 107 -6.71 17.87 14.31
CA LYS A 107 -5.75 18.72 15.04
C LYS A 107 -6.40 19.93 15.72
N SER A 108 -7.39 20.55 15.08
CA SER A 108 -8.13 21.71 15.62
C SER A 108 -8.95 21.42 16.88
N SER A 109 -9.24 20.15 17.16
CA SER A 109 -10.17 19.73 18.21
C SER A 109 -9.53 18.82 19.25
N ILE A 110 -8.24 18.48 19.10
CA ILE A 110 -7.52 17.52 19.95
C ILE A 110 -7.45 17.94 21.42
N SER A 111 -7.44 19.25 21.72
CA SER A 111 -7.42 19.77 23.10
C SER A 111 -8.73 19.53 23.84
N ARG A 112 -9.85 19.43 23.13
CA ARG A 112 -11.19 19.17 23.71
C ARG A 112 -11.56 17.70 23.64
N PHE A 113 -11.09 17.00 22.61
CA PHE A 113 -11.38 15.59 22.37
C PHE A 113 -10.07 14.82 22.14
N PRO A 114 -9.32 14.49 23.20
CA PRO A 114 -8.07 13.74 23.07
C PRO A 114 -8.26 12.40 22.35
N SER A 115 -7.33 12.07 21.46
CA SER A 115 -7.22 10.78 20.78
C SER A 115 -5.78 10.52 20.39
N VAL A 116 -5.47 9.29 19.99
CA VAL A 116 -4.25 9.02 19.20
C VAL A 116 -4.24 9.96 17.98
N THR A 117 -3.09 10.55 17.69
CA THR A 117 -2.90 11.36 16.47
C THR A 117 -2.66 10.45 15.27
N TYR A 118 -2.84 10.97 14.06
CA TYR A 118 -2.54 10.21 12.84
C TYR A 118 -1.09 9.71 12.81
N HIS A 119 -0.12 10.56 13.16
CA HIS A 119 1.30 10.18 13.14
C HIS A 119 1.62 9.08 14.15
N GLU A 120 1.10 9.20 15.38
CA GLU A 120 1.24 8.14 16.39
C GLU A 120 0.58 6.83 15.95
N ALA A 121 -0.60 6.90 15.31
CA ALA A 121 -1.28 5.72 14.82
C ALA A 121 -0.51 5.04 13.68
N VAL A 122 0.11 5.82 12.78
CA VAL A 122 0.99 5.27 11.72
C VAL A 122 2.21 4.60 12.34
N ASP A 123 2.85 5.21 13.34
CA ASP A 123 4.00 4.61 14.03
C ASP A 123 3.65 3.25 14.64
N VAL A 124 2.54 3.21 15.39
CA VAL A 124 2.04 1.97 15.99
C VAL A 124 1.73 0.95 14.90
N ALA A 125 1.05 1.34 13.83
CA ALA A 125 0.77 0.43 12.72
C ALA A 125 2.05 -0.15 12.11
N LEU A 126 3.08 0.68 11.85
CA LEU A 126 4.36 0.23 11.30
C LEU A 126 5.06 -0.75 12.25
N CYS A 127 5.08 -0.48 13.56
CA CYS A 127 5.64 -1.39 14.56
C CYS A 127 5.01 -2.79 14.50
N HIS A 128 3.72 -2.88 14.14
CA HIS A 128 2.97 -4.14 14.05
C HIS A 128 2.98 -4.77 12.67
N GLY A 129 3.63 -4.18 11.66
CA GLY A 129 3.58 -4.67 10.28
C GLY A 129 2.25 -4.33 9.57
N TRP A 130 1.54 -3.32 10.06
CA TRP A 130 0.35 -2.75 9.45
C TRP A 130 0.70 -1.50 8.64
N ILE A 131 -0.27 -1.01 7.87
CA ILE A 131 -0.17 0.22 7.08
C ILE A 131 -1.49 0.98 7.13
N ASP A 132 -1.43 2.30 7.04
CA ASP A 132 -2.59 3.13 6.78
C ASP A 132 -3.07 2.99 5.32
N GLY A 133 -4.34 3.29 5.10
CA GLY A 133 -4.96 3.28 3.79
C GLY A 133 -5.95 4.41 3.63
N GLN A 134 -7.18 4.05 3.31
CA GLN A 134 -8.24 5.03 3.04
C GLN A 134 -8.50 5.95 4.23
N ARG A 135 -8.71 7.24 3.91
CA ARG A 135 -9.17 8.25 4.85
C ARG A 135 -10.59 8.68 4.46
N LYS A 136 -11.48 8.80 5.44
CA LYS A 136 -12.85 9.33 5.26
C LYS A 136 -13.09 10.48 6.24
N ALA A 137 -13.76 11.53 5.80
CA ALA A 137 -14.32 12.51 6.73
C ALA A 137 -15.46 11.84 7.51
N LEU A 138 -15.56 12.11 8.81
CA LEU A 138 -16.68 11.68 9.63
C LEU A 138 -17.59 12.86 9.94
N ASP A 139 -17.02 13.89 10.55
CA ASP A 139 -17.72 15.13 10.90
C ASP A 139 -16.71 16.29 11.05
N ASN A 140 -17.09 17.38 11.71
CA ASN A 140 -16.23 18.55 11.92
C ASN A 140 -15.08 18.31 12.90
N ILE A 141 -15.19 17.33 13.79
CA ILE A 141 -14.26 17.03 14.89
C ILE A 141 -13.38 15.83 14.54
N PHE A 142 -13.93 14.83 13.86
CA PHE A 142 -13.28 13.53 13.64
C PHE A 142 -13.11 13.21 12.15
N PHE A 143 -12.16 12.32 11.87
CA PHE A 143 -12.05 11.61 10.61
C PHE A 143 -11.77 10.14 10.87
N LEU A 144 -12.05 9.29 9.90
CA LEU A 144 -11.72 7.86 9.95
C LEU A 144 -10.46 7.59 9.12
N GLN A 145 -9.56 6.79 9.68
CA GLN A 145 -8.38 6.27 9.00
C GLN A 145 -8.43 4.74 9.01
N ARG A 146 -8.39 4.13 7.84
CA ARG A 146 -8.28 2.67 7.71
C ARG A 146 -6.85 2.25 7.99
N PHE A 147 -6.67 1.21 8.78
CA PHE A 147 -5.41 0.50 8.97
C PHE A 147 -5.61 -0.98 8.65
N THR A 148 -4.64 -1.58 7.97
CA THR A 148 -4.69 -2.99 7.57
C THR A 148 -3.34 -3.65 7.78
N PRO A 149 -3.28 -4.96 8.07
CA PRO A 149 -2.04 -5.72 7.97
C PRO A 149 -1.42 -5.55 6.58
N ARG A 150 -0.10 -5.40 6.49
CA ARG A 150 0.58 -5.33 5.19
C ARG A 150 0.43 -6.68 4.49
N ARG A 151 0.07 -6.63 3.21
CA ARG A 151 0.09 -7.82 2.35
C ARG A 151 1.55 -8.15 2.01
N PRO A 152 1.88 -9.42 1.73
CA PRO A 152 3.26 -9.83 1.45
C PRO A 152 3.98 -8.99 0.39
N ARG A 153 3.26 -8.47 -0.61
CA ARG A 153 3.81 -7.67 -1.72
C ARG A 153 3.47 -6.17 -1.65
N SER A 154 3.02 -5.67 -0.50
CA SER A 154 2.71 -4.25 -0.33
C SER A 154 3.95 -3.38 -0.61
N LEU A 155 3.74 -2.29 -1.35
CA LEU A 155 4.79 -1.30 -1.63
C LEU A 155 5.21 -0.55 -0.35
N TRP A 156 6.40 0.05 -0.41
CA TRP A 156 6.94 0.92 0.63
C TRP A 156 7.12 2.33 0.08
N SER A 157 6.79 3.33 0.89
CA SER A 157 7.13 4.73 0.64
C SER A 157 8.43 5.06 1.37
N ARG A 158 9.22 6.01 0.84
CA ARG A 158 10.44 6.48 1.52
C ARG A 158 10.15 6.98 2.93
N ARG A 159 9.05 7.73 3.10
CA ARG A 159 8.58 8.19 4.42
C ARG A 159 8.39 7.04 5.42
N ASN A 160 7.79 5.92 4.99
CA ASN A 160 7.57 4.79 5.90
C ASN A 160 8.87 4.03 6.18
N VAL A 161 9.79 3.96 5.21
CA VAL A 161 11.15 3.43 5.41
C VAL A 161 11.89 4.25 6.48
N GLU A 162 11.98 5.57 6.28
CA GLU A 162 12.62 6.51 7.21
C GLU A 162 12.00 6.41 8.61
N ARG A 163 10.66 6.32 8.70
CA ARG A 163 10.01 6.21 10.00
C ARG A 163 10.31 4.88 10.69
N VAL A 164 10.32 3.77 9.95
CA VAL A 164 10.68 2.46 10.50
C VAL A 164 12.12 2.43 10.99
N GLU A 165 13.06 3.06 10.29
CA GLU A 165 14.46 3.13 10.74
C GLU A 165 14.56 3.81 12.11
N VAL A 166 13.83 4.91 12.31
CA VAL A 166 13.76 5.57 13.63
C VAL A 166 13.08 4.67 14.67
N LEU A 167 11.96 4.03 14.33
CA LEU A 167 11.25 3.12 15.25
C LEU A 167 12.08 1.88 15.64
N MET A 168 12.93 1.39 14.74
CA MET A 168 13.91 0.34 15.02
C MET A 168 14.98 0.83 15.99
N ALA A 169 15.53 2.02 15.77
CA ALA A 169 16.51 2.62 16.67
C ALA A 169 15.92 2.90 18.08
N GLU A 170 14.64 3.24 18.15
CA GLU A 170 13.88 3.40 19.41
C GLU A 170 13.51 2.06 20.08
N GLY A 171 13.77 0.90 19.44
CA GLY A 171 13.41 -0.42 19.98
C GLY A 171 11.90 -0.69 20.04
N ARG A 172 11.08 0.04 19.27
CA ARG A 172 9.61 -0.02 19.35
C ARG A 172 8.98 -1.06 18.41
N MET A 173 9.75 -1.59 17.46
CA MET A 173 9.24 -2.54 16.48
C MET A 173 8.82 -3.86 17.13
N ARG A 174 7.67 -4.41 16.71
CA ARG A 174 7.18 -5.72 17.14
C ARG A 174 7.64 -6.80 16.14
N PRO A 175 7.61 -8.10 16.50
CA PRO A 175 8.05 -9.18 15.62
C PRO A 175 7.40 -9.16 14.22
N ALA A 176 6.09 -8.88 14.14
CA ALA A 176 5.39 -8.78 12.86
C ALA A 176 5.86 -7.59 12.00
N GLY A 177 6.16 -6.44 12.62
CA GLY A 177 6.73 -5.29 11.92
C GLY A 177 8.14 -5.59 11.39
N ILE A 178 8.99 -6.22 12.21
CA ILE A 178 10.34 -6.64 11.81
C ILE A 178 10.25 -7.63 10.64
N ALA A 179 9.38 -8.64 10.71
CA ALA A 179 9.18 -9.60 9.63
C ALA A 179 8.77 -8.93 8.31
N ALA A 180 7.91 -7.89 8.36
CA ALA A 180 7.50 -7.14 7.19
C ALA A 180 8.66 -6.33 6.55
N VAL A 181 9.56 -5.79 7.38
CA VAL A 181 10.79 -5.09 6.94
C VAL A 181 11.73 -6.07 6.26
N GLU A 182 12.04 -7.19 6.90
CA GLU A 182 12.97 -8.18 6.37
C GLU A 182 12.47 -8.81 5.08
N ALA A 183 11.16 -9.08 4.97
CA ALA A 183 10.55 -9.54 3.72
C ALA A 183 10.70 -8.51 2.59
N ALA A 184 10.60 -7.22 2.89
CA ALA A 184 10.73 -6.15 1.90
C ALA A 184 12.17 -5.89 1.48
N LYS A 185 13.14 -6.05 2.38
CA LYS A 185 14.57 -6.02 2.05
C LYS A 185 14.93 -7.21 1.15
N LYS A 186 14.50 -8.42 1.52
CA LYS A 186 14.78 -9.65 0.77
C LYS A 186 14.33 -9.60 -0.69
N ASP A 187 13.21 -8.95 -0.99
CA ASP A 187 12.68 -8.86 -2.35
C ASP A 187 12.91 -7.49 -3.03
N GLY A 188 13.73 -6.63 -2.41
CA GLY A 188 14.15 -5.32 -2.93
C GLY A 188 13.03 -4.27 -2.98
N ARG A 189 11.87 -4.50 -2.36
CA ARG A 189 10.84 -3.44 -2.22
C ARG A 189 11.27 -2.33 -1.28
N TRP A 190 12.14 -2.63 -0.32
CA TRP A 190 12.71 -1.65 0.60
C TRP A 190 13.51 -0.58 -0.17
N ASP A 191 14.45 -1.00 -1.00
CA ASP A 191 15.32 -0.10 -1.77
C ASP A 191 14.56 0.66 -2.86
N ARG A 192 13.48 0.06 -3.38
CA ARG A 192 12.59 0.68 -4.39
C ARG A 192 11.47 1.52 -3.78
N ALA A 193 11.60 1.92 -2.51
CA ALA A 193 10.58 2.73 -1.86
C ALA A 193 10.32 4.02 -2.63
N TYR A 194 9.04 4.28 -2.94
CA TYR A 194 8.67 5.41 -3.80
C TYR A 194 8.75 6.74 -3.04
N ALA A 195 9.15 7.80 -3.75
CA ALA A 195 9.25 9.15 -3.21
C ALA A 195 7.86 9.74 -2.90
N GLY A 196 7.81 10.69 -1.97
CA GLY A 196 6.58 11.45 -1.71
C GLY A 196 6.32 12.50 -2.79
N PRO A 197 5.13 13.12 -2.83
CA PRO A 197 4.79 14.15 -3.82
C PRO A 197 5.75 15.33 -3.88
N ALA A 198 6.42 15.66 -2.78
CA ALA A 198 7.37 16.76 -2.71
C ALA A 198 8.71 16.48 -3.41
N THR A 199 9.12 15.21 -3.49
CA THR A 199 10.44 14.77 -3.98
C THR A 199 10.33 13.81 -5.16
N MET A 200 9.15 13.67 -5.75
CA MET A 200 8.94 12.82 -6.92
C MET A 200 9.51 13.53 -8.16
N GLU A 201 10.50 12.91 -8.77
CA GLU A 201 11.11 13.35 -10.01
C GLU A 201 10.40 12.72 -11.23
N VAL A 202 10.56 13.35 -12.39
CA VAL A 202 10.06 12.81 -13.66
C VAL A 202 11.04 11.71 -14.11
N PRO A 203 10.59 10.47 -14.30
CA PRO A 203 11.46 9.42 -14.82
C PRO A 203 11.92 9.72 -16.25
N ALA A 204 13.20 9.45 -16.55
CA ALA A 204 13.80 9.74 -17.84
C ALA A 204 13.02 9.15 -19.04
N ASP A 205 12.54 7.91 -18.93
CA ASP A 205 11.75 7.28 -19.99
C ASP A 205 10.38 7.91 -20.21
N PHE A 206 9.82 8.59 -19.21
CA PHE A 206 8.61 9.39 -19.38
C PHE A 206 8.93 10.77 -19.96
N GLU A 207 10.05 11.37 -19.57
CA GLU A 207 10.55 12.61 -20.16
C GLU A 207 10.86 12.46 -21.66
N ASP A 208 11.54 11.38 -22.05
CA ASP A 208 11.82 11.02 -23.44
C ASP A 208 10.52 10.85 -24.24
N ALA A 209 9.52 10.18 -23.65
CA ALA A 209 8.23 9.98 -24.29
C ALA A 209 7.44 11.30 -24.46
N LEU A 210 7.51 12.21 -23.48
CA LEU A 210 6.92 13.55 -23.59
C LEU A 210 7.65 14.39 -24.64
N ALA A 211 8.98 14.25 -24.78
CA ALA A 211 9.75 14.98 -25.79
C ALA A 211 9.34 14.60 -27.24
N GLY A 212 8.71 13.45 -27.43
CA GLY A 212 8.15 13.02 -28.72
C GLY A 212 6.79 13.64 -29.07
N ASP A 213 6.13 14.36 -28.15
CA ASP A 213 4.80 14.95 -28.35
C ASP A 213 4.70 16.32 -27.65
N GLU A 214 4.78 17.40 -28.43
CA GLU A 214 4.81 18.77 -27.91
C GLU A 214 3.51 19.17 -27.17
N ALA A 215 2.36 18.63 -27.60
CA ALA A 215 1.08 18.90 -26.95
C ALA A 215 1.05 18.25 -25.57
N ALA A 216 1.46 16.98 -25.47
CA ALA A 216 1.56 16.27 -24.19
C ALA A 216 2.59 16.93 -23.25
N ARG A 217 3.75 17.34 -23.77
CA ARG A 217 4.80 18.04 -23.02
C ARG A 217 4.28 19.34 -22.42
N THR A 218 3.62 20.17 -23.23
CA THR A 218 3.04 21.45 -22.79
C THR A 218 1.96 21.22 -21.73
N ALA A 219 1.04 20.28 -21.98
CA ALA A 219 -0.02 19.94 -21.03
C ALA A 219 0.56 19.49 -19.67
N PHE A 220 1.56 18.60 -19.69
CA PHE A 220 2.23 18.12 -18.47
C PHE A 220 2.92 19.25 -17.70
N GLN A 221 3.59 20.17 -18.40
CA GLN A 221 4.24 21.34 -17.79
C GLN A 221 3.22 22.31 -17.17
N GLY A 222 2.01 22.40 -17.71
CA GLY A 222 0.92 23.17 -17.12
C GLY A 222 0.32 22.57 -15.84
N LEU A 223 0.55 21.28 -15.56
CA LEU A 223 -0.02 20.62 -14.37
C LEU A 223 0.66 21.08 -13.06
N SER A 224 -0.16 21.18 -12.01
CA SER A 224 0.34 21.34 -10.63
C SER A 224 1.11 20.11 -10.16
N LYS A 225 1.97 20.28 -9.14
CA LYS A 225 2.72 19.15 -8.53
C LYS A 225 1.80 18.00 -8.07
N ALA A 226 0.63 18.33 -7.55
CA ALA A 226 -0.36 17.34 -7.10
C ALA A 226 -0.93 16.52 -8.27
N GLN A 227 -1.25 17.17 -9.39
CA GLN A 227 -1.73 16.49 -10.59
C GLN A 227 -0.63 15.62 -11.21
N ARG A 228 0.60 16.15 -11.34
CA ARG A 228 1.75 15.38 -11.85
C ARG A 228 2.02 14.13 -11.02
N TYR A 229 1.88 14.21 -9.71
CA TYR A 229 2.17 13.09 -8.81
C TYR A 229 1.39 11.81 -9.17
N SER A 230 0.12 11.90 -9.56
CA SER A 230 -0.67 10.73 -9.95
C SER A 230 -0.06 9.98 -11.14
N PHE A 231 0.41 10.72 -12.15
CA PHE A 231 1.09 10.15 -13.31
C PHE A 231 2.43 9.51 -12.91
N LEU A 232 3.26 10.29 -12.22
CA LEU A 232 4.62 9.87 -11.83
C LEU A 232 4.59 8.67 -10.90
N TRP A 233 3.70 8.65 -9.91
CA TRP A 233 3.53 7.53 -9.00
C TRP A 233 3.06 6.26 -9.73
N SER A 234 2.13 6.40 -10.68
CA SER A 234 1.59 5.28 -11.46
C SER A 234 2.64 4.66 -12.39
N ILE A 235 3.55 5.48 -12.95
CA ILE A 235 4.71 5.02 -13.72
C ILE A 235 5.76 4.38 -12.79
N GLN A 236 6.12 5.05 -11.69
CA GLN A 236 7.15 4.60 -10.76
C GLN A 236 6.81 3.25 -10.11
N THR A 237 5.54 3.00 -9.81
CA THR A 237 5.08 1.76 -9.17
C THR A 237 4.78 0.63 -10.17
N ALA A 238 4.87 0.88 -11.48
CA ALA A 238 4.72 -0.14 -12.51
C ALA A 238 5.99 -1.00 -12.65
N VAL A 239 6.06 -2.07 -11.87
CA VAL A 239 7.25 -2.95 -11.78
C VAL A 239 7.57 -3.67 -13.09
N LYS A 240 6.54 -4.11 -13.85
CA LYS A 240 6.75 -4.82 -15.12
C LYS A 240 7.04 -3.82 -16.23
N LYS A 241 8.12 -4.05 -16.98
CA LYS A 241 8.56 -3.17 -18.09
C LYS A 241 7.43 -2.93 -19.10
N GLU A 242 6.68 -3.97 -19.46
CA GLU A 242 5.57 -3.89 -20.41
C GLU A 242 4.43 -3.03 -19.87
N THR A 243 4.13 -3.16 -18.56
CA THR A 243 3.10 -2.34 -17.91
C THR A 243 3.52 -0.88 -17.82
N ARG A 244 4.79 -0.62 -17.53
CA ARG A 244 5.36 0.73 -17.48
C ARG A 244 5.29 1.41 -18.84
N GLN A 245 5.74 0.74 -19.89
CA GLN A 245 5.71 1.26 -21.26
C GLN A 245 4.28 1.53 -21.74
N ARG A 246 3.34 0.61 -21.46
CA ARG A 246 1.92 0.83 -21.77
C ARG A 246 1.36 2.08 -21.08
N LYS A 247 1.66 2.27 -19.79
CA LYS A 247 1.21 3.45 -19.02
C LYS A 247 1.80 4.75 -19.54
N ILE A 248 3.10 4.75 -19.87
CA ILE A 248 3.77 5.92 -20.46
C ILE A 248 3.04 6.32 -21.75
N LYS A 249 2.81 5.36 -22.65
CA LYS A 249 2.09 5.62 -23.91
C LYS A 249 0.66 6.14 -23.68
N GLU A 250 -0.08 5.52 -22.75
CA GLU A 250 -1.43 5.94 -22.38
C GLU A 250 -1.45 7.37 -21.84
N PHE A 251 -0.49 7.73 -21.00
CA PHE A 251 -0.43 9.04 -20.36
C PHE A 251 0.00 10.13 -21.34
N VAL A 252 0.94 9.86 -22.24
CA VAL A 252 1.26 10.79 -23.33
C VAL A 252 0.01 11.06 -24.18
N GLY A 253 -0.74 10.02 -24.56
CA GLY A 253 -2.00 10.19 -25.31
C GLY A 253 -3.04 11.02 -24.56
N LEU A 254 -3.28 10.73 -23.28
CA LEU A 254 -4.21 11.52 -22.45
C LEU A 254 -3.80 13.00 -22.35
N LEU A 255 -2.51 13.25 -22.15
CA LEU A 255 -1.97 14.61 -22.03
C LEU A 255 -2.03 15.37 -23.36
N ALA A 256 -1.76 14.71 -24.49
CA ALA A 256 -1.92 15.29 -25.82
C ALA A 256 -3.36 15.73 -26.10
N GLU A 257 -4.34 15.00 -25.54
CA GLU A 257 -5.77 15.36 -25.57
C GLU A 257 -6.16 16.43 -24.53
N GLY A 258 -5.22 16.92 -23.71
CA GLY A 258 -5.49 17.88 -22.64
C GLY A 258 -6.21 17.30 -21.42
N LYS A 259 -6.23 15.97 -21.26
CA LYS A 259 -6.92 15.27 -20.16
C LYS A 259 -5.99 15.00 -18.97
N THR A 260 -6.57 14.86 -17.78
CA THR A 260 -5.87 14.48 -16.53
C THR A 260 -6.44 13.18 -15.95
N LEU A 261 -5.66 12.53 -15.08
CA LEU A 261 -6.10 11.45 -14.19
C LEU A 261 -7.05 11.95 -13.09
#